data_AF-A0AAV8SCI7-F1
#
_entry.id   AF-A0AAV8SCI7-F1
#
_cell.length_a   1.000
_cell.length_b   1.000
_cell.length_c   1.000
_cell.angle_alpha   90.00
_cell.angle_beta   90.00
_cell.angle_gamma   90.00
#
_symmetry.space_group_name_H-M   'P 1'
#
loop_
_entity.id
_entity.type
_entity.pdbx_description
1 polymer ?
#
loop_
_entity_poly.entity_id
_entity_poly.type
_entity_poly.pdbx_seq_one_letter_code
_entity_poly.pdbx_strand_id
1 'polypeptide(L)'
;MNVTRCVVEFKDLPPMYITQDVPALSTALAHIPTAVYWTIRNVVVCAIKITNLTTMGHEFAISTTEAFELYTFAHDLDNIHKHLRKQLSTCYQHIDERREHESFQTLLNLFETIHIDNMKVLKALICARDDIHPLIDGSTRRTISLDALRRKNVLLFISGLEISQDELSILEQIYNESRPHATRLDSQYEVVWIPVVDRSIKWNESMQKQFENTQSTIPWYTVHHPSLIDKAVIRFIKEVWHFRNKPILVVLNPQGRVVCPNAIHMMWIWGSNAFPFTSLREDTLWREETWRLELLVNGIDPMILNWIKEGKYIFLYGGDDVEWVRKFTNSARAVAQAARIPLEMVYVGKSSKREQVRRVITTITVEKLSYYWQDLTMTWFFWTRLEGMLFSKIQLGKADDHDVVMQEIKKLLSYDKEGGWAVLSKGSDIVVNGHGTTILPTLVEYDTWKEHISEKGFDASFRDHHDKLHGIAHPCCRFEFPITAGRIPETMSCPECQRGMERLKHR
;
A
#
# COMPACT_ATOMS: atom_id res chain seq x y z
N MET A 1 -2.77 -4.42 51.48
CA MET A 1 -3.20 -3.34 50.55
C MET A 1 -3.30 -3.79 49.10
N ASN A 2 -2.27 -4.42 48.51
CA ASN A 2 -2.29 -4.81 47.09
C ASN A 2 -3.44 -5.76 46.69
N VAL A 3 -3.75 -6.75 47.54
CA VAL A 3 -4.88 -7.68 47.34
C VAL A 3 -6.20 -6.92 47.35
N THR A 4 -6.45 -6.06 48.36
CA THR A 4 -7.68 -5.26 48.47
C THR A 4 -7.91 -4.38 47.24
N ARG A 5 -6.87 -3.68 46.75
CA ARG A 5 -6.97 -2.87 45.52
C ARG A 5 -7.36 -3.72 44.31
N CYS A 6 -6.74 -4.89 44.15
CA CYS A 6 -7.05 -5.81 43.07
C CYS A 6 -8.52 -6.30 43.12
N VAL A 7 -9.06 -6.56 44.31
CA VAL A 7 -10.47 -6.95 44.49
C VAL A 7 -11.42 -5.81 44.09
N VAL A 8 -11.07 -4.55 44.36
CA VAL A 8 -11.86 -3.38 43.91
C VAL A 8 -11.84 -3.28 42.39
N GLU A 9 -10.67 -3.45 41.76
CA GLU A 9 -10.53 -3.41 40.30
C GLU A 9 -11.43 -4.45 39.58
N PHE A 10 -11.72 -5.61 40.19
CA PHE A 10 -12.68 -6.58 39.65
C PHE A 10 -14.14 -6.10 39.69
N LYS A 11 -14.52 -5.29 40.68
CA LYS A 11 -15.87 -4.72 40.77
C LYS A 11 -16.08 -3.59 39.76
N ASP A 12 -15.01 -2.91 39.39
CA ASP A 12 -15.03 -1.80 38.43
C ASP A 12 -15.01 -2.27 36.96
N LEU A 13 -15.00 -3.60 36.72
CA LEU A 13 -15.05 -4.15 35.37
C LEU A 13 -16.39 -3.81 34.68
N PRO A 14 -16.38 -3.34 33.42
CA PRO A 14 -17.59 -2.93 32.71
C PRO A 14 -18.50 -4.14 32.40
N PRO A 15 -19.70 -4.23 33.02
CA PRO A 15 -20.54 -5.44 32.94
C PRO A 15 -21.13 -5.67 31.54
N MET A 16 -21.12 -4.66 30.67
CA MET A 16 -21.57 -4.76 29.28
C MET A 16 -20.67 -5.68 28.44
N TYR A 17 -19.38 -5.80 28.80
CA TYR A 17 -18.36 -6.50 28.02
C TYR A 17 -17.87 -7.80 28.67
N ILE A 18 -18.29 -8.11 29.90
CA ILE A 18 -17.87 -9.33 30.61
C ILE A 18 -19.00 -9.88 31.46
N THR A 19 -19.24 -11.20 31.34
CA THR A 19 -20.23 -11.93 32.15
C THR A 19 -19.54 -12.92 33.08
N GLN A 20 -20.27 -13.42 34.08
CA GLN A 20 -19.75 -14.40 35.04
C GLN A 20 -19.35 -15.73 34.39
N ASP A 21 -19.83 -16.02 33.17
CA ASP A 21 -19.48 -17.23 32.41
C ASP A 21 -18.03 -17.23 31.91
N VAL A 22 -17.36 -16.07 31.92
CA VAL A 22 -15.95 -15.97 31.54
C VAL A 22 -15.09 -16.69 32.60
N PRO A 23 -14.33 -17.74 32.23
CA PRO A 23 -13.62 -18.58 33.21
C PRO A 23 -12.68 -17.80 34.14
N ALA A 24 -12.03 -16.76 33.61
CA ALA A 24 -11.13 -15.91 34.38
C ALA A 24 -11.87 -15.13 35.48
N LEU A 25 -13.05 -14.57 35.16
CA LEU A 25 -13.87 -13.84 36.11
C LEU A 25 -14.49 -14.80 37.14
N SER A 26 -15.03 -15.93 36.70
CA SER A 26 -15.57 -16.96 37.61
C SER A 26 -14.50 -17.46 38.60
N THR A 27 -13.30 -17.74 38.12
CA THR A 27 -12.17 -18.19 38.96
C THR A 27 -11.76 -17.11 39.97
N ALA A 28 -11.70 -15.84 39.52
CA ALA A 28 -11.43 -14.72 40.42
C ALA A 28 -12.52 -14.57 41.50
N LEU A 29 -13.80 -14.59 41.11
CA LEU A 29 -14.93 -14.48 42.03
C LEU A 29 -14.95 -15.60 43.08
N ALA A 30 -14.57 -16.82 42.71
CA ALA A 30 -14.43 -17.93 43.66
C ALA A 30 -13.27 -17.73 44.66
N HIS A 31 -12.19 -17.07 44.25
CA HIS A 31 -11.02 -16.83 45.10
C HIS A 31 -11.06 -15.53 45.91
N ILE A 32 -11.93 -14.57 45.56
CA ILE A 32 -12.07 -13.29 46.28
C ILE A 32 -12.44 -13.48 47.76
N PRO A 33 -13.41 -14.35 48.16
CA PRO A 33 -13.71 -14.57 49.58
C PRO A 33 -12.50 -15.06 50.38
N THR A 34 -11.73 -15.99 49.80
CA THR A 34 -10.47 -16.48 50.38
C THR A 34 -9.45 -15.35 50.52
N ALA A 35 -9.29 -14.52 49.49
CA ALA A 35 -8.38 -13.38 49.50
C ALA A 35 -8.76 -12.33 50.57
N VAL A 36 -10.06 -12.06 50.75
CA VAL A 36 -10.59 -11.16 51.79
C VAL A 36 -10.32 -11.74 53.17
N TYR A 37 -10.60 -13.03 53.40
CA TYR A 37 -10.33 -13.71 54.66
C TYR A 37 -8.84 -13.60 55.06
N TRP A 38 -7.92 -13.95 54.15
CA TRP A 38 -6.49 -13.88 54.42
C TRP A 38 -5.99 -12.45 54.66
N THR A 39 -6.57 -11.47 53.95
CA THR A 39 -6.23 -10.06 54.16
C THR A 39 -6.66 -9.59 55.55
N ILE A 40 -7.90 -9.88 55.97
CA ILE A 40 -8.41 -9.51 57.30
C ILE A 40 -7.61 -10.22 58.39
N ARG A 41 -7.37 -11.53 58.25
CA ARG A 41 -6.58 -12.31 59.21
C ARG A 41 -5.18 -11.71 59.38
N ASN A 42 -4.50 -11.35 58.29
CA ASN A 42 -3.19 -10.73 58.37
C ASN A 42 -3.22 -9.35 59.05
N VAL A 43 -4.23 -8.51 58.75
CA VAL A 43 -4.40 -7.22 59.43
C VAL A 43 -4.58 -7.40 60.94
N VAL A 44 -5.40 -8.37 61.36
CA VAL A 44 -5.63 -8.67 62.78
C VAL A 44 -4.34 -9.18 63.46
N VAL A 45 -3.61 -10.10 62.84
CA VAL A 45 -2.33 -10.60 63.37
C VAL A 45 -1.30 -9.48 63.49
N CYS A 46 -1.18 -8.61 62.48
CA CYS A 46 -0.31 -7.45 62.51
C CYS A 46 -0.72 -6.45 63.61
N ALA A 47 -2.02 -6.19 63.77
CA ALA A 47 -2.52 -5.30 64.83
C ALA A 47 -2.19 -5.84 66.22
N ILE A 48 -2.42 -7.14 66.48
CA ILE A 48 -2.06 -7.79 67.75
C ILE A 48 -0.55 -7.64 68.03
N LYS A 49 0.31 -7.85 67.02
CA LYS A 49 1.75 -7.70 67.16
C LYS A 49 2.19 -6.26 67.44
N ILE A 50 1.61 -5.28 66.75
CA ILE A 50 1.88 -3.85 67.00
C ILE A 50 1.44 -3.45 68.41
N THR A 51 0.26 -3.90 68.85
CA THR A 51 -0.23 -3.68 70.21
C THR A 51 0.71 -4.31 71.24
N ASN A 52 1.16 -5.55 71.04
CA ASN A 52 2.11 -6.19 71.95
C ASN A 52 3.44 -5.43 72.03
N LEU A 53 3.97 -4.97 70.89
CA LEU A 53 5.21 -4.17 70.83
C LEU A 53 5.08 -2.80 71.54
N THR A 54 3.90 -2.17 71.47
CA THR A 54 3.65 -0.85 72.08
C THR A 54 3.29 -0.93 73.56
N THR A 55 2.81 -2.07 74.05
CA THR A 55 2.34 -2.23 75.44
C THR A 55 3.41 -2.81 76.39
N MET A 56 4.42 -3.56 75.89
CA MET A 56 5.34 -4.32 76.74
C MET A 56 6.83 -3.91 76.74
N GLY A 57 7.22 -2.76 76.17
CA GLY A 57 8.53 -2.11 76.40
C GLY A 57 9.79 -3.01 76.46
N HIS A 58 10.57 -3.07 75.38
CA HIS A 58 11.97 -3.53 75.29
C HIS A 58 12.40 -4.91 75.87
N GLU A 59 11.52 -5.76 76.41
CA GLU A 59 11.86 -7.16 76.78
C GLU A 59 11.15 -8.21 75.92
N PHE A 60 11.01 -7.97 74.61
CA PHE A 60 10.50 -8.98 73.68
C PHE A 60 11.57 -9.33 72.64
N ALA A 61 12.23 -10.47 72.83
CA ALA A 61 12.90 -11.16 71.73
C ALA A 61 11.80 -11.72 70.81
N ILE A 62 11.68 -11.20 69.59
CA ILE A 62 10.79 -11.76 68.57
C ILE A 62 11.18 -13.24 68.41
N SER A 63 10.33 -14.16 68.84
CA SER A 63 10.60 -15.58 68.65
C SER A 63 10.73 -15.87 67.15
N THR A 64 11.69 -16.72 66.76
CA THR A 64 11.92 -17.10 65.35
C THR A 64 10.65 -17.66 64.70
N THR A 65 9.76 -18.27 65.49
CA THR A 65 8.43 -18.77 65.10
C THR A 65 7.48 -17.65 64.69
N GLU A 66 7.43 -16.53 65.42
CA GLU A 66 6.54 -15.40 65.11
C GLU A 66 6.98 -14.59 63.88
N ALA A 67 8.29 -14.51 63.63
CA ALA A 67 8.83 -13.91 62.40
C ALA A 67 8.54 -14.81 61.19
N PHE A 68 8.64 -16.13 61.36
CA PHE A 68 8.33 -17.12 60.32
C PHE A 68 6.85 -17.07 59.92
N GLU A 69 5.92 -16.92 60.87
CA GLU A 69 4.50 -16.76 60.57
C GLU A 69 4.19 -15.51 59.73
N LEU A 70 4.81 -14.36 60.05
CA LEU A 70 4.62 -13.15 59.24
C LEU A 70 5.15 -13.33 57.82
N TYR A 71 6.27 -14.05 57.68
CA TYR A 71 6.84 -14.37 56.39
C TYR A 71 5.94 -15.30 55.56
N THR A 72 5.37 -16.35 56.16
CA THR A 72 4.43 -17.25 55.46
C THR A 72 3.15 -16.52 55.06
N PHE A 73 2.58 -15.69 55.95
CA PHE A 73 1.41 -14.87 55.58
C PHE A 73 1.70 -13.88 54.46
N ALA A 74 2.89 -13.26 54.45
CA ALA A 74 3.28 -12.36 53.38
C ALA A 74 3.41 -13.10 52.05
N HIS A 75 3.98 -14.31 52.07
CA HIS A 75 4.11 -15.17 50.89
C HIS A 75 2.74 -15.62 50.35
N ASP A 76 1.83 -16.05 51.22
CA ASP A 76 0.48 -16.48 50.83
C ASP A 76 -0.33 -15.33 50.21
N LEU A 77 -0.26 -14.14 50.80
CA LEU A 77 -0.91 -12.94 50.25
C LEU A 77 -0.30 -12.51 48.90
N ASP A 78 1.00 -12.67 48.72
CA ASP A 78 1.66 -12.39 47.44
C ASP A 78 1.22 -13.39 46.35
N ASN A 79 1.11 -14.68 46.69
CA ASN A 79 0.60 -15.71 45.77
C ASN A 79 -0.85 -15.44 45.36
N ILE A 80 -1.71 -15.10 46.33
CA ILE A 80 -3.10 -14.69 46.07
C ILE A 80 -3.14 -13.44 45.18
N HIS A 81 -2.31 -12.43 45.48
CA HIS A 81 -2.25 -11.22 44.68
C HIS A 81 -1.84 -11.50 43.22
N LYS A 82 -0.79 -12.29 43.02
CA LYS A 82 -0.31 -12.70 41.69
C LYS A 82 -1.38 -13.45 40.91
N HIS A 83 -2.09 -14.37 41.57
CA HIS A 83 -3.18 -15.11 40.94
C HIS A 83 -4.32 -14.17 40.51
N LEU A 84 -4.81 -13.33 41.41
CA LEU A 84 -5.88 -12.37 41.11
C LEU A 84 -5.49 -11.38 40.02
N ARG A 85 -4.24 -10.87 40.04
CA ARG A 85 -3.70 -10.00 38.99
C ARG A 85 -3.71 -10.67 37.62
N LYS A 86 -3.31 -11.95 37.55
CA LYS A 86 -3.33 -12.73 36.30
C LYS A 86 -4.76 -12.93 35.77
N GLN A 87 -5.72 -13.20 36.64
CA GLN A 87 -7.12 -13.30 36.23
C GLN A 87 -7.66 -11.95 35.76
N LEU A 88 -7.29 -10.87 36.45
CA LEU A 88 -7.71 -9.52 36.09
C LEU A 88 -7.17 -9.09 34.73
N SER A 89 -5.89 -9.36 34.45
CA SER A 89 -5.31 -9.09 33.13
C SER A 89 -6.01 -9.87 32.02
N THR A 90 -6.40 -11.12 32.30
CA THR A 90 -7.16 -11.96 31.35
C THR A 90 -8.57 -11.42 31.13
N CYS A 91 -9.23 -10.89 32.17
CA CYS A 91 -10.54 -10.24 32.04
C CYS A 91 -10.46 -8.97 31.18
N TYR A 92 -9.47 -8.09 31.42
CA TYR A 92 -9.27 -6.90 30.60
C TYR A 92 -8.96 -7.25 29.14
N GLN A 93 -8.14 -8.28 28.91
CA GLN A 93 -7.89 -8.76 27.55
C GLN A 93 -9.19 -9.20 26.86
N HIS A 94 -10.05 -9.98 27.54
CA HIS A 94 -11.33 -10.41 26.98
C HIS A 94 -12.27 -9.24 26.66
N ILE A 95 -12.32 -8.23 27.54
CA ILE A 95 -13.12 -7.03 27.37
C ILE A 95 -12.64 -6.24 26.15
N ASP A 96 -11.32 -6.05 26.02
CA ASP A 96 -10.72 -5.35 24.88
C ASP A 96 -11.02 -6.09 23.57
N GLU A 97 -10.90 -7.42 23.54
CA GLU A 97 -11.22 -8.26 22.38
C GLU A 97 -12.70 -8.14 21.97
N ARG A 98 -13.64 -8.19 22.93
CA ARG A 98 -15.07 -7.99 22.65
C ARG A 98 -15.36 -6.60 22.11
N ARG A 99 -14.80 -5.55 22.73
CA ARG A 99 -15.00 -4.17 22.31
C ARG A 99 -14.47 -3.92 20.91
N GLU A 100 -13.31 -4.48 20.58
CA GLU A 100 -12.75 -4.43 19.23
C GLU A 100 -13.68 -5.13 18.23
N HIS A 101 -14.20 -6.31 18.58
CA HIS A 101 -15.13 -7.05 17.73
C HIS A 101 -16.43 -6.28 17.45
N GLU A 102 -17.07 -5.72 18.48
CA GLU A 102 -18.26 -4.90 18.32
C GLU A 102 -18.01 -3.64 17.49
N SER A 103 -16.86 -2.99 17.69
CA SER A 103 -16.46 -1.82 16.90
C SER A 103 -16.26 -2.19 15.43
N PHE A 104 -15.64 -3.34 15.17
CA PHE A 104 -15.46 -3.88 13.81
C PHE A 104 -16.81 -4.21 13.13
N GLN A 105 -17.74 -4.84 13.84
CA GLN A 105 -19.10 -5.09 13.33
C GLN A 105 -19.87 -3.80 13.05
N THR A 106 -19.71 -2.80 13.92
CA THR A 106 -20.29 -1.47 13.72
C THR A 106 -19.75 -0.82 12.44
N LEU A 107 -18.45 -0.95 12.16
CA LEU A 107 -17.84 -0.45 10.92
C LEU A 107 -18.42 -1.16 9.68
N LEU A 108 -18.59 -2.49 9.70
CA LEU A 108 -19.22 -3.22 8.60
C LEU A 108 -20.62 -2.69 8.30
N ASN A 109 -21.48 -2.62 9.31
CA ASN A 109 -22.84 -2.10 9.18
C ASN A 109 -22.87 -0.64 8.70
N LEU A 110 -21.88 0.16 9.12
CA LEU A 110 -21.77 1.56 8.73
C LEU A 110 -21.55 1.72 7.22
N PHE A 111 -20.77 0.83 6.59
CA PHE A 111 -20.53 0.89 5.14
C PHE A 111 -21.66 0.29 4.29
N GLU A 112 -22.54 -0.53 4.87
CA GLU A 112 -23.73 -1.06 4.20
C GLU A 112 -24.89 -0.03 4.21
N THR A 113 -24.95 0.82 5.23
CA THR A 113 -26.02 1.80 5.42
C THR A 113 -25.87 3.04 4.53
N ILE A 114 -26.99 3.65 4.16
CA ILE A 114 -27.02 4.92 3.42
C ILE A 114 -26.99 6.09 4.41
N HIS A 115 -26.07 7.03 4.19
CA HIS A 115 -25.96 8.24 5.02
C HIS A 115 -26.32 9.50 4.24
N ILE A 116 -26.72 10.53 4.97
CA ILE A 116 -27.00 11.87 4.44
C ILE A 116 -25.71 12.55 3.97
N ASP A 117 -24.63 12.37 4.74
CA ASP A 117 -23.28 12.82 4.44
C ASP A 117 -22.24 11.82 4.97
N ASN A 118 -20.97 12.07 4.63
CA ASN A 118 -19.83 11.23 4.98
C ASN A 118 -19.37 11.33 6.45
N MET A 119 -20.00 12.17 7.30
CA MET A 119 -19.45 12.47 8.63
C MET A 119 -19.47 11.26 9.57
N LYS A 120 -20.52 10.44 9.54
CA LYS A 120 -20.59 9.23 10.39
C LYS A 120 -19.44 8.27 10.08
N VAL A 121 -19.14 8.09 8.80
CA VAL A 121 -18.05 7.25 8.30
C VAL A 121 -16.69 7.82 8.71
N LEU A 122 -16.45 9.12 8.44
CA LEU A 122 -15.18 9.77 8.79
C LEU A 122 -14.91 9.75 10.29
N LYS A 123 -15.93 9.99 11.13
CA LYS A 123 -15.83 9.90 12.59
C LYS A 123 -15.50 8.50 13.07
N ALA A 124 -16.12 7.48 12.48
CA ALA A 124 -15.86 6.09 12.84
C ALA A 124 -14.44 5.63 12.43
N LEU A 125 -13.91 6.13 11.30
CA LEU A 125 -12.57 5.78 10.83
C LEU A 125 -11.45 6.53 11.56
N ILE A 126 -11.63 7.83 11.83
CA ILE A 126 -10.55 8.71 12.28
C ILE A 126 -10.69 9.06 13.76
N CYS A 127 -11.80 9.70 14.15
CA CYS A 127 -12.04 10.09 15.53
C CYS A 127 -13.52 10.39 15.76
N ALA A 128 -14.13 9.71 16.72
CA ALA A 128 -15.53 9.93 17.09
C ALA A 128 -15.74 11.14 18.02
N ARG A 129 -14.66 11.73 18.54
CA ARG A 129 -14.73 12.81 19.54
C ARG A 129 -14.74 14.17 18.86
N ASP A 130 -15.78 14.97 19.14
CA ASP A 130 -15.99 16.28 18.51
C ASP A 130 -15.11 17.39 19.08
N ASP A 131 -14.52 17.19 20.26
CA ASP A 131 -13.59 18.13 20.91
C ASP A 131 -12.16 18.08 20.33
N ILE A 132 -11.83 17.00 19.62
CA ILE A 132 -10.52 16.81 19.00
C ILE A 132 -10.59 17.27 17.55
N HIS A 133 -9.60 18.05 17.10
CA HIS A 133 -9.38 18.39 15.70
C HIS A 133 -8.39 17.38 15.11
N PRO A 134 -8.87 16.29 14.48
CA PRO A 134 -8.04 15.11 14.26
C PRO A 134 -7.18 15.22 13.00
N LEU A 135 -7.35 16.28 12.21
CA LEU A 135 -6.63 16.48 10.96
C LEU A 135 -5.64 17.64 11.09
N ILE A 136 -4.56 17.57 10.33
CA ILE A 136 -3.63 18.66 10.06
C ILE A 136 -3.70 18.97 8.56
N ASP A 137 -3.82 20.25 8.24
CA ASP A 137 -3.68 20.74 6.86
C ASP A 137 -2.21 20.81 6.46
N GLY A 138 -1.81 20.05 5.43
CA GLY A 138 -0.45 20.03 4.91
C GLY A 138 0.05 21.39 4.41
N SER A 139 -0.86 22.27 3.98
CA SER A 139 -0.51 23.61 3.49
C SER A 139 -0.29 24.62 4.62
N THR A 140 -1.21 24.69 5.59
CA THR A 140 -1.18 25.68 6.68
C THR A 140 -0.57 25.18 7.98
N ARG A 141 -0.35 23.86 8.11
CA ARG A 141 0.09 23.16 9.32
C ARG A 141 -0.80 23.37 10.55
N ARG A 142 -2.06 23.74 10.32
CA ARG A 142 -3.05 23.93 11.38
C ARG A 142 -3.88 22.68 11.58
N THR A 143 -4.30 22.46 12.83
CA THR A 143 -5.30 21.44 13.15
C THR A 143 -6.68 21.90 12.68
N ILE A 144 -7.47 20.95 12.18
CA ILE A 144 -8.76 21.22 11.52
C ILE A 144 -9.76 20.12 11.86
N SER A 145 -11.04 20.52 11.85
CA SER A 145 -12.18 19.62 12.05
C SER A 145 -12.41 18.74 10.82
N LEU A 146 -12.99 17.56 11.04
CA LEU A 146 -13.49 16.70 9.97
C LEU A 146 -14.57 17.40 9.11
N ASP A 147 -15.19 18.47 9.61
CA ASP A 147 -16.20 19.23 8.86
C ASP A 147 -15.66 19.83 7.56
N ALA A 148 -14.34 20.03 7.45
CA ALA A 148 -13.69 20.46 6.20
C ALA A 148 -13.88 19.47 5.04
N LEU A 149 -14.20 18.20 5.36
CA LEU A 149 -14.43 17.10 4.43
C LEU A 149 -15.91 16.82 4.17
N ARG A 150 -16.83 17.50 4.88
CA ARG A 150 -18.26 17.21 4.84
C ARG A 150 -18.80 17.34 3.42
N ARG A 151 -19.50 16.30 2.94
CA ARG A 151 -20.10 16.24 1.58
C ARG A 151 -19.11 16.41 0.42
N LYS A 152 -17.81 16.19 0.65
CA LYS A 152 -16.80 16.12 -0.41
C LYS A 152 -16.51 14.67 -0.81
N ASN A 153 -15.96 14.47 -2.00
CA ASN A 153 -15.26 13.22 -2.31
C ASN A 153 -13.96 13.19 -1.49
N VAL A 154 -13.74 12.12 -0.74
CA VAL A 154 -12.56 11.99 0.13
C VAL A 154 -11.76 10.78 -0.32
N LEU A 155 -10.51 11.02 -0.70
CA LEU A 155 -9.53 9.99 -1.05
C LEU A 155 -8.70 9.70 0.20
N LEU A 156 -8.92 8.53 0.80
CA LEU A 156 -8.17 8.06 1.95
C LEU A 156 -6.88 7.41 1.46
N PHE A 157 -5.76 8.12 1.58
CA PHE A 157 -4.44 7.60 1.29
C PHE A 157 -3.93 6.84 2.51
N ILE A 158 -3.92 5.52 2.44
CA ILE A 158 -3.64 4.62 3.56
C ILE A 158 -2.27 3.99 3.32
N SER A 159 -1.34 4.19 4.25
CA SER A 159 0.01 3.64 4.16
C SER A 159 0.60 3.35 5.54
N GLY A 160 1.77 2.70 5.56
CA GLY A 160 2.65 2.76 6.73
C GLY A 160 3.30 4.14 6.89
N LEU A 161 4.27 4.26 7.81
CA LEU A 161 5.03 5.49 8.01
C LEU A 161 6.05 5.75 6.88
N GLU A 162 6.51 4.68 6.23
CA GLU A 162 7.48 4.73 5.15
C GLU A 162 6.76 4.82 3.81
N ILE A 163 6.88 5.98 3.17
CA ILE A 163 6.35 6.27 1.83
C ILE A 163 7.53 6.75 0.99
N SER A 164 7.64 6.24 -0.24
CA SER A 164 8.74 6.65 -1.09
C SER A 164 8.57 8.11 -1.53
N GLN A 165 9.66 8.85 -1.61
CA GLN A 165 9.63 10.25 -2.06
C GLN A 165 9.18 10.36 -3.52
N ASP A 166 9.58 9.40 -4.36
CA ASP A 166 9.16 9.26 -5.76
C ASP A 166 7.62 9.13 -5.86
N GLU A 167 6.99 8.40 -4.93
CA GLU A 167 5.53 8.23 -4.90
C GLU A 167 4.81 9.50 -4.44
N LEU A 168 5.29 10.14 -3.37
CA LEU A 168 4.69 11.36 -2.86
C LEU A 168 4.79 12.52 -3.87
N SER A 169 5.93 12.68 -4.55
CA SER A 169 6.13 13.75 -5.52
C SER A 169 5.17 13.64 -6.71
N ILE A 170 4.96 12.43 -7.23
CA ILE A 170 4.03 12.22 -8.34
C ILE A 170 2.57 12.38 -7.89
N LEU A 171 2.18 11.88 -6.71
CA LEU A 171 0.83 12.11 -6.20
C LEU A 171 0.56 13.60 -5.95
N GLU A 172 1.54 14.33 -5.42
CA GLU A 172 1.47 15.77 -5.23
C GLU A 172 1.30 16.50 -6.57
N GLN A 173 2.06 16.11 -7.59
CA GLN A 173 1.91 16.67 -8.93
C GLN A 173 0.49 16.46 -9.46
N ILE A 174 -0.02 15.24 -9.43
CA ILE A 174 -1.37 14.92 -9.92
C ILE A 174 -2.44 15.66 -9.11
N TYR A 175 -2.27 15.73 -7.79
CA TYR A 175 -3.15 16.48 -6.91
C TYR A 175 -3.18 17.97 -7.24
N ASN A 176 -2.02 18.58 -7.50
CA ASN A 176 -1.91 19.99 -7.84
C ASN A 176 -2.45 20.30 -9.24
N GLU A 177 -2.26 19.41 -10.22
CA GLU A 177 -2.82 19.55 -11.58
C GLU A 177 -4.35 19.59 -11.60
N SER A 178 -5.01 18.99 -10.61
CA SER A 178 -6.47 19.02 -10.47
C SER A 178 -7.03 20.38 -10.00
N ARG A 179 -6.17 21.27 -9.46
CA ARG A 179 -6.57 22.54 -8.82
C ARG A 179 -6.64 23.79 -9.72
N PRO A 180 -5.80 24.01 -10.76
CA PRO A 180 -5.80 25.28 -11.52
C PRO A 180 -7.06 25.56 -12.37
N HIS A 181 -7.97 24.60 -12.55
CA HIS A 181 -9.28 24.83 -13.19
C HIS A 181 -10.37 25.29 -12.21
N ALA A 182 -9.99 25.93 -11.08
CA ALA A 182 -10.86 26.44 -10.02
C ALA A 182 -11.70 27.68 -10.41
N THR A 183 -12.26 27.72 -11.62
CA THR A 183 -13.45 28.52 -11.93
C THR A 183 -14.75 27.78 -11.58
N ARG A 184 -14.67 26.61 -10.93
CA ARG A 184 -15.79 25.93 -10.29
C ARG A 184 -15.58 25.90 -8.78
N LEU A 185 -16.59 26.33 -8.04
CA LEU A 185 -16.61 26.73 -6.63
C LEU A 185 -16.31 25.65 -5.56
N ASP A 186 -15.72 24.50 -5.88
CA ASP A 186 -15.36 23.47 -4.88
C ASP A 186 -14.17 22.62 -5.34
N SER A 187 -13.21 22.34 -4.44
CA SER A 187 -12.23 21.26 -4.63
C SER A 187 -12.98 19.97 -4.99
N GLN A 188 -12.71 19.39 -6.17
CA GLN A 188 -13.45 18.21 -6.67
C GLN A 188 -13.37 17.00 -5.72
N TYR A 189 -12.25 16.90 -5.00
CA TYR A 189 -11.99 15.93 -3.95
C TYR A 189 -10.90 16.45 -2.99
N GLU A 190 -10.82 15.85 -1.80
CA GLU A 190 -9.74 16.08 -0.83
C GLU A 190 -9.02 14.76 -0.55
N VAL A 191 -7.71 14.82 -0.34
CA VAL A 191 -6.91 13.64 0.05
C VAL A 191 -6.60 13.70 1.54
N VAL A 192 -6.74 12.58 2.23
CA VAL A 192 -6.46 12.43 3.67
C VAL A 192 -5.48 11.28 3.87
N TRP A 193 -4.29 11.56 4.40
CA TRP A 193 -3.34 10.52 4.80
C TRP A 193 -3.75 9.89 6.13
N ILE A 194 -3.94 8.57 6.09
CA ILE A 194 -4.24 7.70 7.23
C ILE A 194 -3.02 6.80 7.50
N PRO A 195 -2.20 7.12 8.52
CA PRO A 195 -1.05 6.30 8.89
C PRO A 195 -1.49 5.04 9.65
N VAL A 196 -1.31 3.87 9.05
CA VAL A 196 -1.64 2.58 9.67
C VAL A 196 -0.39 2.02 10.34
N VAL A 197 -0.43 1.94 11.67
CA VAL A 197 0.68 1.43 12.50
C VAL A 197 0.18 0.29 13.37
N ASP A 198 0.96 -0.78 13.47
CA ASP A 198 0.64 -1.91 14.34
C ASP A 198 0.66 -1.50 15.82
N ARG A 199 -0.48 -1.62 16.49
CA ARG A 199 -0.65 -1.26 17.91
C ARG A 199 -0.02 -2.26 18.89
N SER A 200 0.41 -3.43 18.42
CA SER A 200 1.20 -4.37 19.23
C SER A 200 2.64 -3.89 19.45
N ILE A 201 3.14 -3.02 18.57
CA ILE A 201 4.48 -2.45 18.65
C ILE A 201 4.44 -1.20 19.53
N LYS A 202 5.35 -1.12 20.50
CA LYS A 202 5.48 0.07 21.35
C LYS A 202 5.97 1.26 20.53
N TRP A 203 5.19 2.34 20.52
CA TRP A 203 5.58 3.60 19.91
C TRP A 203 6.87 4.14 20.53
N ASN A 204 7.85 4.50 19.70
CA ASN A 204 9.16 4.98 20.12
C ASN A 204 9.52 6.29 19.40
N GLU A 205 10.61 6.93 19.84
CA GLU A 205 11.07 8.21 19.27
C GLU A 205 11.46 8.11 17.80
N SER A 206 11.94 6.95 17.34
CA SER A 206 12.28 6.74 15.93
C SER A 206 11.03 6.78 15.05
N MET A 207 9.96 6.11 15.47
CA MET A 207 8.66 6.12 14.79
C MET A 207 8.03 7.51 14.80
N GLN A 208 8.18 8.24 15.92
CA GLN A 208 7.72 9.63 16.01
C GLN A 208 8.41 10.52 14.97
N LYS A 209 9.75 10.46 14.89
CA LYS A 209 10.52 11.23 13.90
C LYS A 209 10.16 10.84 12.46
N GLN A 210 9.99 9.54 12.19
CA GLN A 210 9.56 9.06 10.88
C GLN A 210 8.18 9.62 10.50
N PHE A 211 7.22 9.56 11.42
CA PHE A 211 5.89 10.12 11.22
C PHE A 211 5.93 11.64 10.93
N GLU A 212 6.68 12.41 11.72
CA GLU A 212 6.83 13.86 11.54
C GLU A 212 7.48 14.21 10.21
N ASN A 213 8.53 13.46 9.81
CA ASN A 213 9.19 13.65 8.52
C ASN A 213 8.21 13.41 7.35
N THR A 214 7.48 12.29 7.35
CA THR A 214 6.49 11.98 6.31
C THR A 214 5.33 12.98 6.34
N GLN A 215 4.82 13.36 7.51
CA GLN A 215 3.78 14.38 7.64
C GLN A 215 4.23 15.73 7.06
N SER A 216 5.50 16.10 7.25
CA SER A 216 6.06 17.36 6.76
C SER A 216 6.12 17.45 5.23
N THR A 217 6.18 16.33 4.52
CA THR A 217 6.22 16.31 3.05
C THR A 217 4.83 16.23 2.40
N ILE A 218 3.79 15.92 3.17
CA ILE A 218 2.43 15.75 2.64
C ILE A 218 1.74 17.11 2.44
N PRO A 219 1.23 17.42 1.23
CA PRO A 219 0.60 18.72 0.91
C PRO A 219 -0.89 18.78 1.24
N TRP A 220 -1.54 17.63 1.49
CA TRP A 220 -2.98 17.51 1.79
C TRP A 220 -3.23 17.19 3.27
N TYR A 221 -4.45 16.77 3.61
CA TYR A 221 -4.82 16.52 5.00
C TYR A 221 -4.14 15.28 5.58
N THR A 222 -3.74 15.34 6.85
CA THR A 222 -3.12 14.21 7.55
C THR A 222 -3.83 13.97 8.88
N VAL A 223 -4.05 12.72 9.27
CA VAL A 223 -4.47 12.41 10.65
C VAL A 223 -3.36 12.83 11.62
N HIS A 224 -3.69 13.69 12.58
CA HIS A 224 -2.76 14.35 13.51
C HIS A 224 -1.82 13.37 14.21
N HIS A 225 -2.31 12.20 14.61
CA HIS A 225 -1.47 11.15 15.19
C HIS A 225 -2.09 9.75 14.95
N PRO A 226 -1.28 8.69 14.69
CA PRO A 226 -1.78 7.33 14.50
C PRO A 226 -2.57 6.78 15.71
N SER A 227 -2.41 7.39 16.89
CA SER A 227 -3.14 7.01 18.10
C SER A 227 -4.65 7.22 18.02
N LEU A 228 -5.12 8.05 17.08
CA LEU A 228 -6.54 8.32 16.87
C LEU A 228 -7.26 7.15 16.18
N ILE A 229 -6.54 6.37 15.38
CA ILE A 229 -7.11 5.28 14.59
C ILE A 229 -7.23 4.02 15.46
N ASP A 230 -8.46 3.59 15.74
CA ASP A 230 -8.72 2.44 16.60
C ASP A 230 -8.21 1.11 16.02
N LYS A 231 -7.92 0.13 16.88
CA LYS A 231 -7.50 -1.23 16.47
C LYS A 231 -8.52 -1.88 15.52
N ALA A 232 -9.82 -1.70 15.79
CA ALA A 232 -10.88 -2.22 14.95
C ALA A 232 -10.86 -1.60 13.54
N VAL A 233 -10.51 -0.31 13.42
CA VAL A 233 -10.36 0.36 12.13
C VAL A 233 -9.14 -0.19 11.38
N ILE A 234 -8.00 -0.36 12.06
CA ILE A 234 -6.81 -0.97 11.45
C ILE A 234 -7.12 -2.37 10.94
N ARG A 235 -7.83 -3.17 11.73
CA ARG A 235 -8.29 -4.50 11.36
C ARG A 235 -9.23 -4.45 10.14
N PHE A 236 -10.19 -3.53 10.14
CA PHE A 236 -11.09 -3.31 9.00
C PHE A 236 -10.33 -2.96 7.72
N ILE A 237 -9.37 -2.03 7.78
CA ILE A 237 -8.52 -1.63 6.65
C ILE A 237 -7.74 -2.84 6.10
N LYS A 238 -7.20 -3.70 6.99
CA LYS A 238 -6.45 -4.90 6.59
C LYS A 238 -7.34 -6.01 6.01
N GLU A 239 -8.47 -6.31 6.65
CA GLU A 239 -9.35 -7.43 6.28
C GLU A 239 -10.28 -7.09 5.12
N VAL A 240 -10.92 -5.91 5.15
CA VAL A 240 -11.97 -5.50 4.20
C VAL A 240 -11.40 -4.74 3.00
N TRP A 241 -10.47 -3.81 3.24
CA TRP A 241 -9.80 -3.07 2.16
C TRP A 241 -8.49 -3.72 1.69
N HIS A 242 -8.14 -4.88 2.26
CA HIS A 242 -7.01 -5.71 1.86
C HIS A 242 -5.65 -4.98 1.90
N PHE A 243 -5.49 -4.03 2.82
CA PHE A 243 -4.21 -3.35 3.03
C PHE A 243 -3.15 -4.31 3.57
N ARG A 244 -2.02 -4.41 2.87
CA ARG A 244 -0.87 -5.27 3.20
C ARG A 244 0.45 -4.51 3.08
N ASN A 245 0.56 -3.33 3.70
CA ASN A 245 1.73 -2.45 3.74
C ASN A 245 2.02 -1.62 2.48
N LYS A 246 1.60 -2.04 1.28
CA LYS A 246 1.64 -1.14 0.11
C LYS A 246 0.55 -0.08 0.22
N PRO A 247 0.84 1.19 -0.11
CA PRO A 247 -0.15 2.24 -0.05
C PRO A 247 -1.37 1.94 -0.92
N ILE A 248 -2.56 2.24 -0.39
CA ILE A 248 -3.83 2.14 -1.12
C ILE A 248 -4.56 3.48 -1.02
N LEU A 249 -5.44 3.73 -1.98
CA LEU A 249 -6.21 4.98 -2.06
C LEU A 249 -7.70 4.67 -2.12
N VAL A 250 -8.38 4.67 -0.97
CA VAL A 250 -9.81 4.33 -0.89
C VAL A 250 -10.64 5.58 -1.18
N VAL A 251 -11.63 5.48 -2.07
CA VAL A 251 -12.45 6.64 -2.48
C VAL A 251 -13.80 6.59 -1.79
N LEU A 252 -14.08 7.61 -0.98
CA LEU A 252 -15.39 7.86 -0.39
C LEU A 252 -16.12 8.95 -1.17
N ASN A 253 -17.38 8.72 -1.51
CA ASN A 253 -18.25 9.74 -2.06
C ASN A 253 -18.76 10.72 -0.97
N PRO A 254 -19.53 11.78 -1.31
CA PRO A 254 -20.08 12.73 -0.35
C PRO A 254 -20.96 12.13 0.77
N GLN A 255 -21.50 10.92 0.57
CA GLN A 255 -22.31 10.17 1.54
C GLN A 255 -21.49 9.16 2.34
N GLY A 256 -20.17 9.08 2.14
CA GLY A 256 -19.28 8.17 2.85
C GLY A 256 -19.29 6.74 2.31
N ARG A 257 -19.90 6.48 1.15
CA ARG A 257 -19.84 5.17 0.50
C ARG A 257 -18.51 4.99 -0.21
N VAL A 258 -17.94 3.79 -0.10
CA VAL A 258 -16.77 3.40 -0.89
C VAL A 258 -17.20 3.20 -2.34
N VAL A 259 -16.68 4.03 -3.24
CA VAL A 259 -16.95 3.94 -4.69
C VAL A 259 -15.79 3.35 -5.48
N CYS A 260 -14.62 3.26 -4.86
CA CYS A 260 -13.48 2.50 -5.35
C CYS A 260 -12.62 2.06 -4.15
N PRO A 261 -12.37 0.74 -3.98
CA PRO A 261 -11.57 0.23 -2.87
C PRO A 261 -10.08 0.57 -3.02
N ASN A 262 -9.58 0.77 -4.24
CA ASN A 262 -8.22 1.24 -4.46
C ASN A 262 -8.10 1.99 -5.80
N ALA A 263 -8.14 3.32 -5.73
CA ALA A 263 -7.99 4.21 -6.86
C ALA A 263 -6.53 4.63 -7.13
N ILE A 264 -5.55 4.09 -6.39
CA ILE A 264 -4.15 4.50 -6.57
C ILE A 264 -3.67 4.20 -7.99
N HIS A 265 -4.14 3.08 -8.56
CA HIS A 265 -3.87 2.70 -9.94
C HIS A 265 -4.51 3.69 -10.93
N MET A 266 -5.74 4.14 -10.66
CA MET A 266 -6.39 5.15 -11.49
C MET A 266 -5.61 6.47 -11.49
N MET A 267 -5.08 6.84 -10.32
CA MET A 267 -4.24 8.03 -10.15
C MET A 267 -3.01 7.94 -11.04
N TRP A 268 -2.29 6.82 -11.03
CA TRP A 268 -1.12 6.62 -11.88
C TRP A 268 -1.42 6.62 -13.37
N ILE A 269 -2.51 5.97 -13.79
CA ILE A 269 -2.79 5.74 -15.21
C ILE A 269 -3.39 6.98 -15.86
N TRP A 270 -4.38 7.62 -15.22
CA TRP A 270 -5.18 8.68 -15.82
C TRP A 270 -5.13 10.01 -15.07
N GLY A 271 -4.49 10.07 -13.89
CA GLY A 271 -4.41 11.29 -13.09
C GLY A 271 -5.77 11.91 -12.80
N SER A 272 -5.91 13.21 -13.08
CA SER A 272 -7.15 13.96 -12.87
C SER A 272 -8.32 13.51 -13.77
N ASN A 273 -8.04 12.91 -14.95
CA ASN A 273 -9.08 12.42 -15.87
C ASN A 273 -9.87 11.23 -15.31
N ALA A 274 -9.33 10.58 -14.26
CA ALA A 274 -9.98 9.49 -13.55
C ALA A 274 -11.08 9.93 -12.58
N PHE A 275 -11.19 11.23 -12.26
CA PHE A 275 -12.28 11.74 -11.43
C PHE A 275 -13.65 11.35 -12.03
N PRO A 276 -14.63 10.88 -11.23
CA PRO A 276 -14.69 10.82 -9.76
C PRO A 276 -14.07 9.59 -9.09
N PHE A 277 -13.12 8.91 -9.73
CA PHE A 277 -12.40 7.74 -9.22
C PHE A 277 -13.32 6.60 -8.77
N THR A 278 -14.43 6.40 -9.49
CA THR A 278 -15.36 5.29 -9.25
C THR A 278 -14.95 4.07 -10.08
N SER A 279 -15.25 2.85 -9.63
CA SER A 279 -15.00 1.64 -10.44
C SER A 279 -15.75 1.67 -11.79
N LEU A 280 -16.90 2.34 -11.87
CA LEU A 280 -17.60 2.54 -13.15
C LEU A 280 -16.82 3.46 -14.10
N ARG A 281 -16.21 4.52 -13.57
CA ARG A 281 -15.35 5.43 -14.35
C ARG A 281 -14.09 4.70 -14.81
N GLU A 282 -13.47 3.90 -13.95
CA GLU A 282 -12.34 3.03 -14.28
C GLU A 282 -12.68 2.08 -15.44
N ASP A 283 -13.83 1.41 -15.37
CA ASP A 283 -14.30 0.51 -16.42
C ASP A 283 -14.51 1.24 -17.77
N THR A 284 -15.08 2.45 -17.72
CA THR A 284 -15.32 3.29 -18.91
C THR A 284 -13.99 3.69 -19.56
N LEU A 285 -13.03 4.18 -18.76
CA LEU A 285 -11.71 4.57 -19.24
C LEU A 285 -10.99 3.41 -19.93
N TRP A 286 -11.08 2.19 -19.38
CA TRP A 286 -10.52 1.01 -20.03
C TRP A 286 -11.22 0.59 -21.33
N ARG A 287 -12.51 0.87 -21.49
CA ARG A 287 -13.25 0.57 -22.74
C ARG A 287 -12.89 1.55 -23.86
N GLU A 288 -12.57 2.80 -23.50
CA GLU A 288 -12.18 3.85 -24.43
C GLU A 288 -10.69 3.78 -24.80
N GLU A 289 -9.91 3.00 -24.05
CA GLU A 289 -8.46 2.92 -24.19
C GLU A 289 -8.02 1.70 -25.01
N THR A 290 -6.93 1.86 -25.76
CA THR A 290 -6.32 0.80 -26.57
C THR A 290 -4.82 0.69 -26.26
N TRP A 291 -4.14 -0.32 -26.79
CA TRP A 291 -2.69 -0.48 -26.63
C TRP A 291 -1.92 0.49 -27.53
N ARG A 292 -1.94 1.77 -27.15
CA ARG A 292 -1.27 2.87 -27.86
C ARG A 292 -0.08 3.41 -27.06
N LEU A 293 0.83 4.11 -27.73
CA LEU A 293 2.04 4.63 -27.10
C LEU A 293 1.75 5.63 -25.98
N GLU A 294 0.72 6.47 -26.12
CA GLU A 294 0.30 7.44 -25.11
C GLU A 294 -0.12 6.75 -23.81
N LEU A 295 -0.69 5.55 -23.87
CA LEU A 295 -1.02 4.78 -22.67
C LEU A 295 0.25 4.53 -21.84
N LEU A 296 1.41 4.37 -22.46
CA LEU A 296 2.68 4.09 -21.79
C LEU A 296 3.40 5.35 -21.27
N VAL A 297 3.36 6.45 -22.03
CA VAL A 297 4.23 7.63 -21.78
C VAL A 297 3.50 8.90 -21.37
N ASN A 298 2.17 8.95 -21.46
CA ASN A 298 1.41 10.16 -21.12
C ASN A 298 1.61 10.55 -19.63
N GLY A 299 1.78 11.85 -19.39
CA GLY A 299 2.10 12.39 -18.07
C GLY A 299 3.55 12.16 -17.61
N ILE A 300 4.38 11.48 -18.41
CA ILE A 300 5.79 11.22 -18.09
C ILE A 300 6.69 12.18 -18.88
N ASP A 301 6.64 12.11 -20.21
CA ASP A 301 7.59 12.81 -21.06
C ASP A 301 6.89 13.52 -22.24
N PRO A 302 6.84 14.87 -22.24
CA PRO A 302 6.20 15.62 -23.30
C PRO A 302 6.94 15.54 -24.64
N MET A 303 8.24 15.21 -24.65
CA MET A 303 9.01 15.09 -25.89
C MET A 303 8.52 13.92 -26.74
N ILE A 304 8.24 12.78 -26.09
CA ILE A 304 7.69 11.60 -26.77
C ILE A 304 6.30 11.92 -27.34
N LEU A 305 5.47 12.68 -26.62
CA LEU A 305 4.16 13.10 -27.13
C LEU A 305 4.26 13.98 -28.39
N ASN A 306 5.32 14.78 -28.53
CA ASN A 306 5.55 15.54 -29.76
C ASN A 306 5.96 14.62 -30.92
N TRP A 307 6.83 13.64 -30.68
CA TRP A 307 7.19 12.65 -31.71
C TRP A 307 6.00 11.82 -32.17
N ILE A 308 5.08 11.50 -31.26
CA ILE A 308 3.82 10.82 -31.58
C ILE A 308 3.00 11.67 -32.56
N LYS A 309 2.80 12.96 -32.26
CA LYS A 309 2.05 13.90 -33.12
C LYS A 309 2.71 14.10 -34.49
N GLU A 310 4.03 14.05 -34.54
CA GLU A 310 4.82 14.12 -35.77
C GLU A 310 4.75 12.83 -36.61
N GLY A 311 4.13 11.75 -36.09
CA GLY A 311 4.01 10.48 -36.79
C GLY A 311 5.34 9.74 -36.96
N LYS A 312 6.33 10.02 -36.09
CA LYS A 312 7.65 9.39 -36.14
C LYS A 312 7.60 7.93 -35.72
N TYR A 313 8.61 7.17 -36.12
CA TYR A 313 8.89 5.88 -35.52
C TYR A 313 9.60 6.09 -34.19
N ILE A 314 9.16 5.39 -33.15
CA ILE A 314 9.70 5.58 -31.80
C ILE A 314 9.97 4.20 -31.20
N PHE A 315 11.22 3.98 -30.80
CA PHE A 315 11.57 2.90 -29.89
C PHE A 315 11.59 3.41 -28.44
N LEU A 316 10.70 2.87 -27.59
CA LEU A 316 10.96 2.81 -26.16
C LEU A 316 11.79 1.57 -25.90
N TYR A 317 12.91 1.68 -25.19
CA TYR A 317 13.71 0.50 -24.90
C TYR A 317 14.39 0.56 -23.54
N GLY A 318 14.77 -0.60 -23.02
CA GLY A 318 15.44 -0.73 -21.75
C GLY A 318 16.25 -2.01 -21.64
N GLY A 319 17.07 -2.10 -20.60
CA GLY A 319 18.03 -3.20 -20.41
C GLY A 319 19.16 -2.76 -19.48
N ASP A 320 19.80 -3.71 -18.82
CA ASP A 320 20.94 -3.46 -17.91
C ASP A 320 22.30 -3.84 -18.52
N ASP A 321 22.29 -4.35 -19.76
CA ASP A 321 23.50 -4.70 -20.52
C ASP A 321 23.87 -3.59 -21.51
N VAL A 322 25.02 -2.95 -21.26
CA VAL A 322 25.57 -1.86 -22.07
C VAL A 322 25.90 -2.32 -23.49
N GLU A 323 26.44 -3.53 -23.67
CA GLU A 323 26.80 -4.04 -25.00
C GLU A 323 25.55 -4.31 -25.84
N TRP A 324 24.52 -4.87 -25.21
CA TRP A 324 23.22 -5.04 -25.87
C TRP A 324 22.63 -3.69 -26.29
N VAL A 325 22.65 -2.67 -25.41
CA VAL A 325 22.16 -1.32 -25.73
C VAL A 325 22.92 -0.68 -26.90
N ARG A 326 24.25 -0.80 -26.91
CA ARG A 326 25.07 -0.27 -28.01
C ARG A 326 24.76 -0.97 -29.32
N LYS A 327 24.66 -2.31 -29.30
CA LYS A 327 24.34 -3.10 -30.49
C LYS A 327 22.93 -2.76 -31.01
N PHE A 328 21.95 -2.69 -30.12
CA PHE A 328 20.56 -2.37 -30.45
C PHE A 328 20.43 -0.98 -31.09
N THR A 329 20.97 0.06 -30.45
CA THR A 329 20.85 1.45 -30.96
C THR A 329 21.54 1.64 -32.30
N ASN A 330 22.70 1.00 -32.52
CA ASN A 330 23.40 1.05 -33.80
C ASN A 330 22.65 0.29 -34.90
N SER A 331 22.14 -0.91 -34.62
CA SER A 331 21.33 -1.66 -35.57
C SER A 331 20.04 -0.93 -35.93
N ALA A 332 19.32 -0.37 -34.94
CA ALA A 332 18.10 0.40 -35.16
C ALA A 332 18.36 1.63 -36.05
N ARG A 333 19.46 2.36 -35.81
CA ARG A 333 19.86 3.51 -36.63
C ARG A 333 20.21 3.10 -38.06
N ALA A 334 20.95 2.00 -38.24
CA ALA A 334 21.30 1.50 -39.57
C ALA A 334 20.05 1.10 -40.37
N VAL A 335 19.12 0.39 -39.74
CA VAL A 335 17.83 0.02 -40.34
C VAL A 335 17.03 1.28 -40.70
N ALA A 336 16.95 2.26 -39.80
CA ALA A 336 16.21 3.49 -40.07
C ALA A 336 16.77 4.28 -41.25
N GLN A 337 18.10 4.37 -41.36
CA GLN A 337 18.78 5.00 -42.49
C GLN A 337 18.53 4.24 -43.80
N ALA A 338 18.62 2.92 -43.77
CA ALA A 338 18.40 2.07 -44.95
C ALA A 338 16.93 2.11 -45.43
N ALA A 339 15.98 2.07 -44.50
CA ALA A 339 14.54 2.15 -44.77
C ALA A 339 14.04 3.59 -44.99
N ARG A 340 14.89 4.60 -44.76
CA ARG A 340 14.58 6.04 -44.85
C ARG A 340 13.38 6.46 -43.99
N ILE A 341 13.31 5.94 -42.77
CA ILE A 341 12.25 6.27 -41.81
C ILE A 341 12.74 7.27 -40.75
N PRO A 342 11.88 8.19 -40.28
CA PRO A 342 12.21 9.11 -39.20
C PRO A 342 12.12 8.36 -37.86
N LEU A 343 13.25 7.84 -37.39
CA LEU A 343 13.34 7.09 -36.13
C LEU A 343 13.87 7.95 -34.98
N GLU A 344 13.15 7.92 -33.86
CA GLU A 344 13.60 8.38 -32.55
C GLU A 344 13.70 7.20 -31.59
N MET A 345 14.57 7.31 -30.60
CA MET A 345 14.80 6.27 -29.61
C MET A 345 14.92 6.89 -28.23
N VAL A 346 14.24 6.30 -27.25
CA VAL A 346 14.33 6.70 -25.85
C VAL A 346 14.64 5.51 -24.96
N TYR A 347 15.70 5.66 -24.17
CA TYR A 347 16.05 4.71 -23.13
C TYR A 347 15.25 4.99 -21.85
N VAL A 348 14.37 4.05 -21.52
CA VAL A 348 13.48 4.06 -20.34
C VAL A 348 14.14 3.38 -19.14
N GLY A 349 14.92 2.32 -19.38
CA GLY A 349 15.61 1.53 -18.36
C GLY A 349 14.81 0.32 -17.84
N LYS A 350 15.10 -0.10 -16.61
CA LYS A 350 14.48 -1.25 -15.93
C LYS A 350 13.85 -0.84 -14.61
N SER A 351 12.87 -1.63 -14.13
CA SER A 351 12.22 -1.41 -12.83
C SER A 351 13.17 -1.68 -11.66
N SER A 352 14.16 -2.54 -11.89
CA SER A 352 15.17 -2.96 -10.92
C SER A 352 16.58 -2.48 -11.32
N LYS A 353 17.58 -2.80 -10.49
CA LYS A 353 19.00 -2.56 -10.82
C LYS A 353 19.33 -1.08 -11.12
N ARG A 354 18.86 -0.16 -10.25
CA ARG A 354 19.03 1.29 -10.39
C ARG A 354 20.48 1.72 -10.72
N GLU A 355 21.48 1.06 -10.12
CA GLU A 355 22.88 1.40 -10.35
C GLU A 355 23.38 0.98 -11.76
N GLN A 356 22.95 -0.18 -12.25
CA GLN A 356 23.23 -0.60 -13.63
C GLN A 356 22.54 0.32 -14.64
N VAL A 357 21.30 0.71 -14.37
CA VAL A 357 20.57 1.68 -15.21
C VAL A 357 21.34 3.01 -15.30
N ARG A 358 21.90 3.51 -14.19
CA ARG A 358 22.75 4.72 -14.20
C ARG A 358 24.00 4.56 -15.05
N ARG A 359 24.66 3.39 -15.00
CA ARG A 359 25.83 3.09 -15.84
C ARG A 359 25.47 3.13 -17.32
N VAL A 360 24.35 2.51 -17.71
CA VAL A 360 23.85 2.55 -19.09
C VAL A 360 23.53 3.98 -19.52
N ILE A 361 22.85 4.78 -18.69
CA ILE A 361 22.58 6.20 -18.98
C ILE A 361 23.87 6.97 -19.21
N THR A 362 24.90 6.73 -18.41
CA THR A 362 26.22 7.37 -18.56
C THR A 362 26.82 7.03 -19.91
N THR A 363 26.78 5.76 -20.32
CA THR A 363 27.25 5.33 -21.64
C THR A 363 26.44 5.97 -22.77
N ILE A 364 25.12 5.97 -22.69
CA ILE A 364 24.24 6.59 -23.69
C ILE A 364 24.57 8.08 -23.84
N THR A 365 24.85 8.76 -22.73
CA THR A 365 25.20 10.19 -22.72
C THR A 365 26.54 10.44 -23.40
N VAL A 366 27.57 9.68 -23.05
CA VAL A 366 28.94 9.83 -23.59
C VAL A 366 28.99 9.47 -25.07
N GLU A 367 28.37 8.36 -25.45
CA GLU A 367 28.38 7.82 -26.81
C GLU A 367 27.27 8.42 -27.70
N LYS A 368 26.38 9.25 -27.13
CA LYS A 368 25.24 9.89 -27.81
C LYS A 368 24.36 8.89 -28.55
N LEU A 369 24.01 7.79 -27.88
CA LEU A 369 23.31 6.68 -28.51
C LEU A 369 21.84 6.99 -28.82
N SER A 370 21.17 7.74 -27.96
CA SER A 370 19.72 8.01 -28.03
C SER A 370 19.32 9.09 -27.02
N TYR A 371 18.02 9.45 -27.02
CA TYR A 371 17.42 10.18 -25.92
C TYR A 371 17.24 9.26 -24.70
N TYR A 372 17.17 9.80 -23.49
CA TYR A 372 17.07 9.02 -22.27
C TYR A 372 16.42 9.82 -21.15
N TRP A 373 15.83 9.12 -20.18
CA TRP A 373 15.33 9.74 -18.96
C TRP A 373 16.44 9.91 -17.93
N GLN A 374 16.77 11.17 -17.64
CA GLN A 374 17.80 11.51 -16.66
C GLN A 374 17.31 11.31 -15.22
N ASP A 375 16.04 11.64 -14.96
CA ASP A 375 15.41 11.44 -13.66
C ASP A 375 14.89 10.01 -13.53
N LEU A 376 15.46 9.25 -12.59
CA LEU A 376 15.05 7.86 -12.32
C LEU A 376 13.63 7.78 -11.75
N THR A 377 13.06 8.89 -11.27
CA THR A 377 11.64 8.97 -10.88
C THR A 377 10.75 8.70 -12.09
N MET A 378 11.12 9.15 -13.30
CA MET A 378 10.37 8.87 -14.53
C MET A 378 10.40 7.38 -14.87
N THR A 379 11.56 6.73 -14.76
CA THR A 379 11.70 5.28 -14.94
C THR A 379 10.87 4.52 -13.90
N TRP A 380 10.97 4.89 -12.62
CA TRP A 380 10.16 4.30 -11.56
C TRP A 380 8.67 4.47 -11.83
N PHE A 381 8.24 5.66 -12.24
CA PHE A 381 6.84 5.96 -12.49
C PHE A 381 6.30 5.20 -13.69
N PHE A 382 7.06 5.07 -14.78
CA PHE A 382 6.69 4.24 -15.93
C PHE A 382 6.39 2.79 -15.53
N TRP A 383 7.29 2.15 -14.79
CA TRP A 383 7.10 0.77 -14.34
C TRP A 383 5.98 0.65 -13.30
N THR A 384 5.89 1.58 -12.35
CA THR A 384 4.81 1.61 -11.35
C THR A 384 3.44 1.81 -12.00
N ARG A 385 3.36 2.65 -13.04
CA ARG A 385 2.14 2.91 -13.80
C ARG A 385 1.74 1.67 -14.59
N LEU A 386 2.69 0.97 -15.22
CA LEU A 386 2.45 -0.29 -15.93
C LEU A 386 1.99 -1.41 -14.99
N GLU A 387 2.61 -1.55 -13.82
CA GLU A 387 2.11 -2.43 -12.74
C GLU A 387 0.70 -2.01 -12.30
N GLY A 388 0.47 -0.70 -12.19
CA GLY A 388 -0.85 -0.15 -11.89
C GLY A 388 -1.92 -0.54 -12.91
N MET A 389 -1.58 -0.55 -14.20
CA MET A 389 -2.49 -1.01 -15.27
C MET A 389 -2.89 -2.47 -15.07
N LEU A 390 -1.92 -3.34 -14.75
CA LEU A 390 -2.17 -4.75 -14.44
C LEU A 390 -3.15 -4.88 -13.26
N PHE A 391 -2.88 -4.20 -12.14
CA PHE A 391 -3.72 -4.28 -10.94
C PHE A 391 -5.11 -3.66 -11.14
N SER A 392 -5.22 -2.56 -11.90
CA SER A 392 -6.48 -1.94 -12.26
C SER A 392 -7.39 -2.91 -13.05
N LYS A 393 -6.85 -3.61 -14.05
CA LYS A 393 -7.61 -4.62 -14.80
C LYS A 393 -8.02 -5.81 -13.93
N ILE A 394 -7.13 -6.27 -13.05
CA ILE A 394 -7.44 -7.34 -12.08
C ILE A 394 -8.56 -6.91 -11.13
N GLN A 395 -8.53 -5.67 -10.64
CA GLN A 395 -9.55 -5.12 -9.74
C GLN A 395 -10.94 -5.13 -10.39
N LEU A 396 -11.03 -4.84 -11.70
CA LEU A 396 -12.28 -4.90 -12.46
C LEU A 396 -12.73 -6.33 -12.82
N GLY A 397 -12.00 -7.36 -12.39
CA GLY A 397 -12.27 -8.75 -12.80
C GLY A 397 -11.92 -9.02 -14.27
N LYS A 398 -11.22 -8.09 -14.94
CA LYS A 398 -10.77 -8.21 -16.33
C LYS A 398 -9.35 -8.78 -16.41
N ALA A 399 -9.10 -9.85 -15.65
CA ALA A 399 -7.86 -10.62 -15.77
C ALA A 399 -7.86 -11.55 -17.01
N ASP A 400 -8.84 -11.38 -17.90
CA ASP A 400 -9.05 -12.19 -19.10
C ASP A 400 -7.82 -12.20 -19.99
N ASP A 401 -7.49 -13.39 -20.49
CA ASP A 401 -6.37 -13.61 -21.38
C ASP A 401 -6.70 -13.19 -22.82
N HIS A 402 -7.95 -12.85 -23.16
CA HIS A 402 -8.33 -12.33 -24.48
C HIS A 402 -8.19 -10.80 -24.62
N ASP A 403 -8.00 -10.08 -23.52
CA ASP A 403 -7.79 -8.63 -23.55
C ASP A 403 -6.36 -8.33 -24.07
N VAL A 404 -6.28 -7.78 -25.29
CA VAL A 404 -5.01 -7.44 -25.95
C VAL A 404 -4.16 -6.51 -25.09
N VAL A 405 -4.77 -5.51 -24.44
CA VAL A 405 -4.04 -4.58 -23.56
C VAL A 405 -3.46 -5.34 -22.37
N MET A 406 -4.24 -6.24 -21.77
CA MET A 406 -3.78 -7.08 -20.66
C MET A 406 -2.60 -7.97 -21.06
N GLN A 407 -2.68 -8.62 -22.23
CA GLN A 407 -1.59 -9.46 -22.75
C GLN A 407 -0.31 -8.66 -22.95
N GLU A 408 -0.39 -7.47 -23.54
CA GLU A 408 0.78 -6.64 -23.82
C GLU A 408 1.41 -6.04 -22.56
N ILE A 409 0.59 -5.65 -21.56
CA ILE A 409 1.08 -5.25 -20.23
C ILE A 409 1.86 -6.41 -19.59
N LYS A 410 1.29 -7.63 -19.63
CA LYS A 410 1.94 -8.84 -19.11
C LYS A 410 3.28 -9.09 -19.83
N LYS A 411 3.35 -9.03 -21.16
CA LYS A 411 4.63 -9.21 -21.88
C LYS A 411 5.69 -8.21 -21.44
N LEU A 412 5.35 -6.92 -21.42
CA LEU A 412 6.30 -5.87 -21.11
C LEU A 412 6.82 -5.94 -19.65
N LEU A 413 5.95 -6.22 -18.68
CA LEU A 413 6.35 -6.45 -17.28
C LEU A 413 7.24 -7.68 -17.12
N SER A 414 7.06 -8.71 -17.97
CA SER A 414 7.92 -9.88 -17.95
C SER A 414 9.29 -9.59 -18.56
N TYR A 415 9.35 -8.82 -19.65
CA TYR A 415 10.62 -8.49 -20.33
C TYR A 415 11.53 -7.61 -19.48
N ASP A 416 10.99 -6.85 -18.53
CA ASP A 416 11.78 -6.12 -17.56
C ASP A 416 12.71 -7.02 -16.70
N LYS A 417 12.31 -8.28 -16.46
CA LYS A 417 13.02 -9.16 -15.53
C LYS A 417 14.35 -9.66 -16.08
N GLU A 418 14.43 -9.92 -17.38
CA GLU A 418 15.60 -10.54 -17.99
C GLU A 418 15.88 -9.93 -19.37
N GLY A 419 17.16 -9.72 -19.70
CA GLY A 419 17.56 -9.18 -21.01
C GLY A 419 17.21 -7.71 -21.24
N GLY A 420 17.40 -7.27 -22.48
CA GLY A 420 16.86 -6.00 -22.97
C GLY A 420 15.42 -6.15 -23.46
N TRP A 421 14.73 -5.04 -23.67
CA TRP A 421 13.38 -5.02 -24.24
C TRP A 421 13.21 -3.78 -25.09
N ALA A 422 12.30 -3.82 -26.06
CA ALA A 422 11.92 -2.64 -26.82
C ALA A 422 10.48 -2.71 -27.34
N VAL A 423 9.82 -1.55 -27.35
CA VAL A 423 8.51 -1.32 -27.95
C VAL A 423 8.69 -0.39 -29.15
N LEU A 424 8.36 -0.88 -30.34
CA LEU A 424 8.32 -0.07 -31.58
C LEU A 424 6.92 0.48 -31.77
N SER A 425 6.82 1.76 -32.08
CA SER A 425 5.59 2.42 -32.49
C SER A 425 5.80 3.33 -33.69
N LYS A 426 4.71 3.70 -34.35
CA LYS A 426 4.65 4.73 -35.39
C LYS A 426 3.54 5.70 -35.03
N GLY A 427 3.91 6.91 -34.64
CA GLY A 427 2.97 7.80 -33.98
C GLY A 427 2.38 7.14 -32.72
N SER A 428 1.06 7.07 -32.65
CA SER A 428 0.32 6.47 -31.52
C SER A 428 0.32 4.93 -31.57
N ASP A 429 0.40 4.34 -32.77
CA ASP A 429 0.16 2.91 -32.98
C ASP A 429 1.40 2.08 -32.63
N ILE A 430 1.25 1.14 -31.69
CA ILE A 430 2.31 0.20 -31.33
C ILE A 430 2.41 -0.91 -32.38
N VAL A 431 3.59 -1.04 -32.97
CA VAL A 431 3.91 -2.04 -34.00
C VAL A 431 4.33 -3.35 -33.36
N VAL A 432 5.29 -3.34 -32.43
CA VAL A 432 5.80 -4.56 -31.79
C VAL A 432 6.19 -4.28 -30.34
N ASN A 433 5.93 -5.24 -29.46
CA ASN A 433 6.48 -5.33 -28.12
C ASN A 433 7.40 -6.57 -28.05
N GLY A 434 8.71 -6.34 -27.99
CA GLY A 434 9.71 -7.38 -28.20
C GLY A 434 10.70 -7.53 -27.05
N HIS A 435 10.99 -8.79 -26.73
CA HIS A 435 12.11 -9.15 -25.86
C HIS A 435 13.45 -8.97 -26.60
N GLY A 436 14.53 -8.76 -25.86
CA GLY A 436 15.87 -8.52 -26.39
C GLY A 436 16.41 -9.64 -27.27
N THR A 437 15.92 -10.87 -27.10
CA THR A 437 16.27 -12.05 -27.90
C THR A 437 15.53 -12.12 -29.24
N THR A 438 14.46 -11.35 -29.45
CA THR A 438 13.71 -11.34 -30.72
C THR A 438 13.87 -10.01 -31.44
N ILE A 439 13.82 -8.89 -30.70
CA ILE A 439 13.81 -7.55 -31.30
C ILE A 439 15.17 -7.16 -31.89
N LEU A 440 16.28 -7.52 -31.22
CA LEU A 440 17.62 -7.23 -31.74
C LEU A 440 17.93 -8.08 -32.99
N PRO A 441 17.69 -9.41 -33.01
CA PRO A 441 17.82 -10.19 -34.24
C PRO A 441 16.95 -9.68 -35.38
N THR A 442 15.73 -9.21 -35.10
CA THR A 442 14.87 -8.61 -36.14
C THR A 442 15.55 -7.44 -36.86
N LEU A 443 16.28 -6.60 -36.12
CA LEU A 443 17.05 -5.49 -36.69
C LEU A 443 18.32 -5.95 -37.42
N VAL A 444 19.02 -6.96 -36.87
CA VAL A 444 20.26 -7.49 -37.47
C VAL A 444 19.96 -8.22 -38.78
N GLU A 445 18.82 -8.90 -38.86
CA GLU A 445 18.39 -9.67 -40.04
C GLU A 445 17.64 -8.81 -41.06
N TYR A 446 17.76 -7.47 -41.01
CA TYR A 446 17.09 -6.55 -41.92
C TYR A 446 17.24 -6.92 -43.40
N ASP A 447 18.44 -7.34 -43.82
CA ASP A 447 18.69 -7.75 -45.20
C ASP A 447 17.84 -8.93 -45.68
N THR A 448 17.35 -9.77 -44.75
CA THR A 448 16.53 -10.95 -45.06
C THR A 448 15.06 -10.60 -45.33
N TRP A 449 14.57 -9.49 -44.79
CA TRP A 449 13.16 -9.13 -44.88
C TRP A 449 12.89 -7.77 -45.53
N LYS A 450 13.92 -6.95 -45.78
CA LYS A 450 13.80 -5.61 -46.41
C LYS A 450 13.07 -5.60 -47.75
N GLU A 451 13.12 -6.70 -48.51
CA GLU A 451 12.46 -6.80 -49.82
C GLU A 451 10.93 -6.69 -49.69
N HIS A 452 10.37 -7.19 -48.58
CA HIS A 452 8.93 -7.14 -48.31
C HIS A 452 8.41 -5.72 -47.99
N ILE A 453 9.31 -4.77 -47.67
CA ILE A 453 8.92 -3.39 -47.32
C ILE A 453 8.23 -2.71 -48.50
N SER A 454 8.67 -2.98 -49.72
CA SER A 454 8.09 -2.39 -50.93
C SER A 454 6.64 -2.84 -51.17
N GLU A 455 6.28 -4.04 -50.69
CA GLU A 455 4.96 -4.63 -50.88
C GLU A 455 4.01 -4.35 -49.71
N LYS A 456 4.49 -4.53 -48.47
CA LYS A 456 3.66 -4.51 -47.25
C LYS A 456 3.86 -3.26 -46.39
N GLY A 457 4.87 -2.45 -46.69
CA GLY A 457 5.34 -1.37 -45.82
C GLY A 457 6.25 -1.86 -44.70
N PHE A 458 6.91 -0.91 -44.02
CA PHE A 458 7.87 -1.18 -42.95
C PHE A 458 7.21 -1.87 -41.75
N ASP A 459 6.08 -1.32 -41.27
CA ASP A 459 5.37 -1.76 -40.06
C ASP A 459 5.02 -3.25 -40.10
N ALA A 460 4.37 -3.68 -41.20
CA ALA A 460 3.94 -5.05 -41.39
C ALA A 460 5.13 -5.99 -41.63
N SER A 461 6.13 -5.57 -42.40
CA SER A 461 7.32 -6.39 -42.68
C SER A 461 8.15 -6.64 -41.42
N PHE A 462 8.30 -5.60 -40.58
CA PHE A 462 9.00 -5.70 -39.30
C PHE A 462 8.25 -6.64 -38.35
N ARG A 463 6.93 -6.47 -38.22
CA ARG A 463 6.07 -7.33 -37.39
C ARG A 463 6.12 -8.78 -37.85
N ASP A 464 5.94 -9.05 -39.14
CA ASP A 464 5.97 -10.40 -39.71
C ASP A 464 7.28 -11.12 -39.41
N HIS A 465 8.43 -10.42 -39.51
CA HIS A 465 9.72 -11.02 -39.23
C HIS A 465 9.96 -11.24 -37.73
N HIS A 466 9.60 -10.25 -36.91
CA HIS A 466 9.64 -10.39 -35.46
C HIS A 466 8.81 -11.58 -34.97
N ASP A 467 7.59 -11.73 -35.47
CA ASP A 467 6.68 -12.79 -35.05
C ASP A 467 7.17 -14.18 -35.47
N LYS A 468 7.90 -14.29 -36.59
CA LYS A 468 8.61 -15.52 -36.96
C LYS A 468 9.70 -15.88 -35.95
N LEU A 469 10.54 -14.92 -35.56
CA LEU A 469 11.59 -15.14 -34.57
C LEU A 469 11.01 -15.46 -33.19
N HIS A 470 9.92 -14.79 -32.83
CA HIS A 470 9.16 -15.05 -31.62
C HIS A 470 8.62 -16.48 -31.57
N GLY A 471 8.04 -16.95 -32.69
CA GLY A 471 7.55 -18.33 -32.83
C GLY A 471 8.65 -19.40 -32.69
N ILE A 472 9.91 -19.07 -32.98
CA ILE A 472 11.05 -19.99 -32.80
C ILE A 472 11.55 -19.98 -31.36
N ALA A 473 11.62 -18.79 -30.75
CA ALA A 473 12.16 -18.62 -29.40
C ALA A 473 11.27 -19.21 -28.30
N HIS A 474 9.95 -19.31 -28.55
CA HIS A 474 8.94 -19.75 -27.59
C HIS A 474 9.13 -19.14 -26.19
N PRO A 475 9.15 -17.79 -26.08
CA PRO A 475 9.39 -17.14 -24.80
C PRO A 475 8.29 -17.52 -23.79
N CYS A 476 8.62 -17.42 -22.49
CA CYS A 476 7.69 -17.71 -21.42
C CYS A 476 7.78 -16.60 -20.38
N CYS A 477 6.64 -15.96 -20.08
CA CYS A 477 6.59 -14.90 -19.11
C CYS A 477 6.78 -15.38 -17.68
N ARG A 478 7.42 -14.53 -16.87
CA ARG A 478 7.52 -14.67 -15.41
C ARG A 478 6.98 -13.42 -14.75
N PHE A 479 6.04 -13.59 -13.82
CA PHE A 479 5.49 -12.50 -13.02
C PHE A 479 5.86 -12.68 -11.56
N GLU A 480 6.25 -11.58 -10.93
CA GLU A 480 6.33 -11.49 -9.49
C GLU A 480 5.22 -10.56 -9.04
N PHE A 481 4.21 -11.13 -8.36
CA PHE A 481 3.28 -10.32 -7.61
C PHE A 481 3.93 -10.00 -6.25
N PRO A 482 4.07 -8.73 -5.86
CA PRO A 482 4.41 -8.39 -4.51
C PRO A 482 3.43 -9.11 -3.56
N ILE A 483 3.91 -9.76 -2.51
CA ILE A 483 3.07 -10.44 -1.49
C ILE A 483 2.04 -9.46 -0.89
N THR A 484 2.40 -8.17 -0.93
CA THR A 484 1.66 -7.01 -0.47
C THR A 484 0.62 -6.48 -1.47
N ALA A 485 0.58 -7.00 -2.70
CA ALA A 485 -0.32 -6.53 -3.75
C ALA A 485 -1.70 -7.21 -3.65
N GLY A 486 -2.62 -6.57 -2.92
CA GLY A 486 -4.06 -6.78 -2.96
C GLY A 486 -4.56 -8.19 -3.29
N ARG A 487 -5.52 -8.27 -4.22
CA ARG A 487 -6.17 -9.52 -4.67
C ARG A 487 -5.47 -10.03 -5.92
N ILE A 488 -4.64 -11.07 -5.78
CA ILE A 488 -4.00 -11.74 -6.92
C ILE A 488 -5.00 -12.73 -7.56
N PRO A 489 -5.14 -12.78 -8.90
CA PRO A 489 -6.00 -13.75 -9.59
C PRO A 489 -5.61 -15.20 -9.28
N GLU A 490 -6.57 -16.07 -8.99
CA GLU A 490 -6.33 -17.48 -8.63
C GLU A 490 -5.65 -18.26 -9.75
N THR A 491 -6.03 -17.96 -10.99
CA THR A 491 -5.44 -18.49 -12.21
C THR A 491 -5.07 -17.35 -13.15
N MET A 492 -3.99 -17.54 -13.90
CA MET A 492 -3.55 -16.64 -14.96
C MET A 492 -2.82 -17.49 -16.00
N SER A 493 -2.99 -17.22 -17.29
CA SER A 493 -2.14 -17.82 -18.31
C SER A 493 -1.03 -16.87 -18.75
N CYS A 494 0.08 -17.48 -19.16
CA CYS A 494 1.20 -16.77 -19.77
C CYS A 494 0.78 -16.24 -21.15
N PRO A 495 0.96 -14.95 -21.46
CA PRO A 495 0.56 -14.39 -22.75
C PRO A 495 1.39 -14.92 -23.93
N GLU A 496 2.54 -15.54 -23.67
CA GLU A 496 3.44 -16.08 -24.71
C GLU A 496 3.18 -17.56 -24.99
N CYS A 497 3.18 -18.39 -23.94
CA CYS A 497 3.09 -19.85 -24.09
C CYS A 497 1.72 -20.42 -23.74
N GLN A 498 0.77 -19.58 -23.30
CA GLN A 498 -0.61 -19.93 -22.92
C GLN A 498 -0.74 -20.97 -21.80
N ARG A 499 0.37 -21.36 -21.16
CA ARG A 499 0.35 -22.26 -20.00
C ARG A 499 -0.17 -21.52 -18.77
N GLY A 500 -0.90 -22.24 -17.92
CA GLY A 500 -1.29 -21.75 -16.60
C GLY A 500 -0.05 -21.43 -15.75
N MET A 501 -0.07 -20.28 -15.09
CA MET A 501 1.04 -19.81 -14.26
C MET A 501 0.89 -20.31 -12.83
N GLU A 502 1.97 -20.87 -12.28
CA GLU A 502 2.00 -21.36 -10.90
C GLU A 502 2.42 -20.26 -9.92
N ARG A 503 1.76 -20.23 -8.76
CA ARG A 503 2.12 -19.32 -7.67
C ARG A 503 3.30 -19.90 -6.88
N LEU A 504 4.48 -19.33 -7.06
CA LEU A 504 5.62 -19.59 -6.19
C LEU A 504 5.42 -18.87 -4.86
N LYS A 505 5.09 -19.61 -3.79
CA LYS A 505 5.16 -19.08 -2.42
C LYS A 505 6.64 -19.08 -2.01
N HIS A 506 7.26 -17.90 -1.93
CA HIS A 506 8.54 -17.77 -1.24
C HIS A 506 8.34 -18.21 0.22
N ARG A 507 9.08 -19.25 0.63
CA ARG A 507 9.11 -19.75 2.01
C ARG A 507 9.92 -18.84 2.91
#